data_AF-A0A524EIL7-F1
#
_entry.id   AF-A0A524EIL7-F1
#
_cell.length_a   1.000
_cell.length_b   1.000
_cell.length_c   1.000
_cell.angle_alpha   90.00
_cell.angle_beta   90.00
_cell.angle_gamma   90.00
#
_symmetry.space_group_name_H-M   'P 1'
#
loop_
_entity.id
_entity.type
_entity.pdbx_description
1 polymer ?
#
loop_
_entity_poly.entity_id
_entity_poly.type
_entity_poly.pdbx_seq_one_letter_code
_entity_poly.pdbx_strand_id
1 'polypeptide(L)'
;MPKKGNKKSTKRKSSRLSVLVLILLTSNIATVAYFLVLDDSVPAEDVPMGIADITGENMENFIGKVVSVLGFYIYAADHHMLVSNPLVFFNNSLDSQNHIVITGTIPESMGEYRGYEIRVKGIFDVFRESDGTGELVFDSYFKGTTSDTYPGVYTDAIHALPESIPFDQFDLTETKYAVLYSGGINVEKAYYRYWNDIIYMYFILQMHGYQAENIYVIYKDGISEDGYTPVDHPATHTSLDTVFGDLADEMGSRDTLFFYTTNHGGSGGISVWGPMDNTGALTHSQVGNWLDAITCRHMIIVMEQCVSGKFISYLSAENRVIMTACADNQNSYGADTEGAWDEFVYHFMCGLVSFSFHDPQLTINADYDNDGLISMKEAFVYAAVTDSRNETPWYNDNGDGQGYTAAQAVFNLPDSYGDGIFL
;
A
#
# COMPACT_ATOMS: atom_id res chain seq x y z
N MET A 1 -20.27 -81.87 34.88
CA MET A 1 -20.71 -81.17 36.11
C MET A 1 -19.68 -81.40 37.21
N PRO A 2 -19.32 -80.43 38.07
CA PRO A 2 -18.81 -79.08 37.78
C PRO A 2 -17.45 -78.77 38.48
N LYS A 3 -16.77 -77.72 37.99
CA LYS A 3 -15.90 -76.72 38.67
C LYS A 3 -14.65 -77.16 39.48
N LYS A 4 -13.48 -76.75 38.98
CA LYS A 4 -12.47 -76.03 39.78
C LYS A 4 -11.93 -74.85 38.98
N GLY A 5 -12.49 -73.69 39.25
CA GLY A 5 -11.97 -72.40 38.82
C GLY A 5 -11.27 -71.67 39.97
N ASN A 6 -10.40 -70.75 39.58
CA ASN A 6 -9.82 -69.64 40.35
C ASN A 6 -8.67 -69.90 41.32
N LYS A 7 -7.47 -69.50 40.88
CA LYS A 7 -6.74 -68.38 41.49
C LYS A 7 -6.20 -67.46 40.39
N LYS A 8 -6.84 -66.31 40.17
CA LYS A 8 -6.22 -65.13 39.55
C LYS A 8 -6.10 -64.06 40.63
N SER A 9 -4.88 -63.58 40.82
CA SER A 9 -4.52 -62.52 41.75
C SER A 9 -5.31 -61.23 41.46
N THR A 10 -5.95 -60.68 42.48
CA THR A 10 -6.44 -59.30 42.48
C THR A 10 -5.24 -58.35 42.44
N LYS A 11 -4.92 -57.81 41.25
CA LYS A 11 -4.02 -56.67 41.11
C LYS A 11 -4.68 -55.47 41.81
N ARG A 12 -4.10 -55.05 42.93
CA ARG A 12 -4.38 -53.82 43.67
C ARG A 12 -4.31 -52.65 42.68
N LYS A 13 -5.48 -52.13 42.25
CA LYS A 13 -5.56 -50.99 41.33
C LYS A 13 -4.97 -49.76 42.01
N SER A 14 -3.84 -49.32 41.45
CA SER A 14 -3.27 -47.97 41.41
C SER A 14 -3.90 -46.91 42.34
N SER A 15 -3.51 -46.91 43.63
CA SER A 15 -3.85 -45.79 44.53
C SER A 15 -3.22 -44.48 44.05
N ARG A 16 -2.12 -44.55 43.30
CA ARG A 16 -1.46 -43.39 42.69
C ARG A 16 -2.30 -42.73 41.61
N LEU A 17 -3.00 -43.52 40.78
CA LEU A 17 -3.89 -42.96 39.75
C LEU A 17 -5.11 -42.30 40.37
N SER A 18 -5.70 -42.90 41.40
CA SER A 18 -6.83 -42.30 42.12
C SER A 18 -6.47 -40.99 42.80
N VAL A 19 -5.26 -40.90 43.38
CA VAL A 19 -4.73 -39.66 43.97
C VAL A 19 -4.47 -38.61 42.89
N LEU A 20 -3.89 -39.00 41.75
CA LEU A 20 -3.65 -38.08 40.63
C LEU A 20 -4.96 -37.52 40.05
N VAL A 21 -5.97 -38.38 39.86
CA VAL A 21 -7.30 -37.97 39.40
C VAL A 21 -7.96 -37.02 40.40
N LEU A 22 -7.81 -37.28 41.70
CA LEU A 22 -8.36 -36.41 42.74
C LEU A 22 -7.69 -35.03 42.73
N ILE A 23 -6.37 -34.97 42.57
CA ILE A 23 -5.59 -33.73 42.43
C ILE A 23 -6.00 -32.97 41.18
N LEU A 24 -6.19 -33.66 40.04
CA LEU A 24 -6.66 -33.05 38.80
C LEU A 24 -8.09 -32.51 38.91
N LEU A 25 -8.98 -33.22 39.61
CA LEU A 25 -10.34 -32.73 39.84
C LEU A 25 -10.35 -31.50 40.75
N THR A 26 -9.60 -31.55 41.85
CA THR A 26 -9.54 -30.42 42.79
C THR A 26 -8.87 -29.20 42.20
N SER A 27 -7.80 -29.38 41.41
CA SER A 27 -7.18 -28.27 40.67
C SER A 27 -8.13 -27.68 39.65
N ASN A 28 -8.83 -28.47 38.83
CA ASN A 28 -9.81 -27.93 37.88
C ASN A 28 -10.97 -27.20 38.56
N ILE A 29 -11.50 -27.73 39.67
CA ILE A 29 -12.56 -27.06 40.44
C ILE A 29 -12.04 -25.76 41.04
N ALA A 30 -10.82 -25.75 41.58
CA ALA A 30 -10.19 -24.54 42.11
C ALA A 30 -9.95 -23.49 41.01
N THR A 31 -9.52 -23.91 39.82
CA THR A 31 -9.36 -23.04 38.65
C THR A 31 -10.69 -22.43 38.24
N VAL A 32 -11.77 -23.23 38.14
CA VAL A 32 -13.11 -22.74 37.81
C VAL A 32 -13.64 -21.79 38.90
N ALA A 33 -13.45 -22.12 40.18
CA ALA A 33 -13.85 -21.24 41.28
C ALA A 33 -13.05 -19.93 41.31
N TYR A 34 -11.77 -19.97 40.97
CA TYR A 34 -10.92 -18.78 40.83
C TYR A 34 -11.47 -17.84 39.76
N PHE A 35 -11.76 -18.35 38.55
CA PHE A 35 -12.34 -17.55 37.47
C PHE A 35 -13.79 -17.09 37.69
N LEU A 36 -14.56 -17.77 38.54
CA LEU A 36 -15.96 -17.40 38.81
C LEU A 36 -16.13 -16.46 40.02
N VAL A 37 -15.18 -16.42 40.95
CA VAL A 37 -15.37 -15.75 42.25
C VAL A 37 -14.30 -14.71 42.57
N LEU A 38 -13.10 -14.84 42.00
CA LEU A 38 -11.93 -14.01 42.36
C LEU A 38 -11.40 -13.15 41.21
N ASP A 39 -11.76 -13.47 39.97
CA ASP A 39 -11.49 -12.60 38.83
C ASP A 39 -12.67 -11.63 38.70
N ASP A 40 -12.42 -10.32 38.81
CA ASP A 40 -13.45 -9.31 38.57
C ASP A 40 -13.90 -9.47 37.12
N SER A 41 -15.09 -10.03 36.90
CA SER A 41 -15.66 -10.12 35.56
C SER A 41 -15.73 -8.72 34.98
N VAL A 42 -14.92 -8.45 33.95
CA VAL A 42 -14.92 -7.17 33.23
C VAL A 42 -16.37 -6.84 32.88
N PRO A 43 -16.92 -5.68 33.31
CA PRO A 43 -18.27 -5.28 32.97
C PRO A 43 -18.49 -5.43 31.46
N ALA A 44 -19.68 -5.87 31.04
CA ALA A 44 -19.93 -6.17 29.62
C ALA A 44 -19.65 -4.95 28.70
N GLU A 45 -19.79 -3.74 29.21
CA GLU A 45 -19.46 -2.47 28.53
C GLU A 45 -17.96 -2.20 28.37
N ASP A 46 -17.10 -2.86 29.15
CA ASP A 46 -15.65 -2.74 29.12
C ASP A 46 -14.97 -3.85 28.29
N VAL A 47 -15.77 -4.84 27.85
CA VAL A 47 -15.32 -5.86 26.89
C VAL A 47 -15.34 -5.23 25.49
N PRO A 48 -14.19 -5.12 24.80
CA PRO A 48 -14.15 -4.56 23.45
C PRO A 48 -14.88 -5.49 22.48
N MET A 49 -15.75 -4.91 21.66
CA MET A 49 -16.47 -5.59 20.58
C MET A 49 -15.94 -5.12 19.23
N GLY A 50 -15.98 -5.99 18.22
CA GLY A 50 -15.73 -5.58 16.83
C GLY A 50 -16.90 -4.77 16.29
N ILE A 51 -16.65 -3.96 15.27
CA ILE A 51 -17.69 -3.12 14.65
C ILE A 51 -18.88 -3.98 14.18
N ALA A 52 -18.61 -5.07 13.45
CA ALA A 52 -19.63 -5.98 12.95
C ALA A 52 -20.50 -6.64 14.05
N ASP A 53 -20.02 -6.71 15.30
CA ASP A 53 -20.78 -7.31 16.41
C ASP A 53 -21.94 -6.42 16.86
N ILE A 54 -21.83 -5.10 16.66
CA ILE A 54 -22.80 -4.10 17.13
C ILE A 54 -23.54 -3.37 16.02
N THR A 55 -23.15 -3.59 14.76
CA THR A 55 -23.79 -3.00 13.58
C THR A 55 -24.65 -4.02 12.83
N GLY A 56 -25.24 -3.62 11.70
CA GLY A 56 -26.05 -4.51 10.86
C GLY A 56 -27.29 -5.05 11.59
N GLU A 57 -27.52 -6.36 11.53
CA GLU A 57 -28.68 -7.01 12.17
C GLU A 57 -28.69 -6.89 13.70
N ASN A 58 -27.53 -6.61 14.31
CA ASN A 58 -27.40 -6.51 15.76
C ASN A 58 -27.68 -5.09 16.29
N MET A 59 -27.74 -4.09 15.41
CA MET A 59 -27.72 -2.67 15.75
C MET A 59 -28.79 -2.26 16.78
N GLU A 60 -30.04 -2.70 16.59
CA GLU A 60 -31.15 -2.36 17.49
C GLU A 60 -30.92 -2.79 18.95
N ASN A 61 -30.09 -3.81 19.17
CA ASN A 61 -29.80 -4.30 20.52
C ASN A 61 -28.82 -3.40 21.29
N PHE A 62 -28.12 -2.49 20.62
CA PHE A 62 -27.06 -1.67 21.20
C PHE A 62 -27.39 -0.18 21.26
N ILE A 63 -28.44 0.27 20.57
CA ILE A 63 -28.90 1.66 20.61
C ILE A 63 -29.15 2.11 22.07
N GLY A 64 -28.52 3.23 22.44
CA GLY A 64 -28.61 3.85 23.77
C GLY A 64 -27.80 3.15 24.86
N LYS A 65 -27.01 2.11 24.53
CA LYS A 65 -26.12 1.42 25.48
C LYS A 65 -24.71 1.98 25.41
N VAL A 66 -24.02 1.93 26.55
CA VAL A 66 -22.58 2.19 26.61
C VAL A 66 -21.84 0.94 26.14
N VAL A 67 -20.98 1.10 25.14
CA VAL A 67 -20.19 0.02 24.54
C VAL A 67 -18.74 0.45 24.36
N SER A 68 -17.83 -0.53 24.38
CA SER A 68 -16.44 -0.35 23.97
C SER A 68 -16.23 -1.00 22.60
N VAL A 69 -15.81 -0.23 21.61
CA VAL A 69 -15.62 -0.70 20.22
C VAL A 69 -14.15 -0.68 19.86
N LEU A 70 -13.68 -1.76 19.26
CA LEU A 70 -12.33 -1.88 18.70
C LEU A 70 -12.36 -1.58 17.20
N GLY A 71 -11.44 -0.75 16.74
CA GLY A 71 -11.25 -0.48 15.32
C GLY A 71 -10.09 0.46 15.07
N PHE A 72 -9.74 0.62 13.81
CA PHE A 72 -8.70 1.54 13.38
C PHE A 72 -9.25 2.94 13.28
N TYR A 73 -8.57 3.89 13.92
CA TYR A 73 -9.04 5.26 13.99
C TYR A 73 -8.61 6.08 12.77
N ILE A 74 -9.58 6.68 12.10
CA ILE A 74 -9.40 7.48 10.89
C ILE A 74 -10.13 8.81 11.07
N TYR A 75 -9.59 9.87 10.45
CA TYR A 75 -10.26 11.15 10.31
C TYR A 75 -10.37 11.49 8.82
N ALA A 76 -11.59 11.56 8.30
CA ALA A 76 -11.85 11.78 6.88
C ALA A 76 -13.20 12.47 6.66
N ALA A 77 -13.28 13.31 5.62
CA ALA A 77 -14.48 14.06 5.28
C ALA A 77 -15.11 14.79 6.49
N ASP A 78 -14.27 15.40 7.34
CA ASP A 78 -14.63 16.07 8.60
C ASP A 78 -15.24 15.17 9.70
N HIS A 79 -15.12 13.85 9.58
CA HIS A 79 -15.63 12.89 10.57
C HIS A 79 -14.52 12.06 11.19
N HIS A 80 -14.63 11.81 12.48
CA HIS A 80 -13.86 10.81 13.20
C HIS A 80 -14.53 9.45 13.01
N MET A 81 -13.77 8.40 12.73
CA MET A 81 -14.32 7.09 12.40
C MET A 81 -13.51 5.98 13.04
N LEU A 82 -14.16 4.87 13.40
CA LEU A 82 -13.51 3.58 13.55
C LEU A 82 -13.89 2.71 12.36
N VAL A 83 -12.89 2.06 11.78
CA VAL A 83 -13.07 1.09 10.70
C VAL A 83 -12.54 -0.27 11.12
N SER A 84 -13.18 -1.34 10.66
CA SER A 84 -12.82 -2.71 11.06
C SER A 84 -11.47 -3.14 10.49
N ASN A 85 -11.13 -2.57 9.34
CA ASN A 85 -9.86 -2.76 8.65
C ASN A 85 -9.56 -1.46 7.89
N PRO A 86 -8.35 -0.86 7.99
CA PRO A 86 -8.01 0.32 7.22
C PRO A 86 -8.22 0.12 5.71
N LEU A 87 -8.04 -1.10 5.21
CA LEU A 87 -8.28 -1.45 3.81
C LEU A 87 -9.73 -1.21 3.38
N VAL A 88 -10.75 -1.39 4.23
CA VAL A 88 -12.14 -1.11 3.85
C VAL A 88 -12.41 0.38 3.65
N PHE A 89 -11.65 1.22 4.35
CA PHE A 89 -11.65 2.67 4.13
C PHE A 89 -10.88 3.01 2.86
N PHE A 90 -9.68 2.46 2.70
CA PHE A 90 -8.80 2.75 1.56
C PHE A 90 -9.34 2.25 0.21
N ASN A 91 -10.03 1.11 0.18
CA ASN A 91 -10.66 0.57 -1.03
C ASN A 91 -12.09 1.10 -1.27
N ASN A 92 -12.50 2.12 -0.51
CA ASN A 92 -13.84 2.71 -0.53
C ASN A 92 -14.98 1.68 -0.44
N SER A 93 -14.78 0.61 0.33
CA SER A 93 -15.78 -0.42 0.60
C SER A 93 -16.43 -0.22 1.97
N LEU A 94 -16.50 1.03 2.44
CA LEU A 94 -17.21 1.33 3.69
C LEU A 94 -18.69 1.00 3.56
N ASP A 95 -19.18 0.25 4.52
CA ASP A 95 -20.59 -0.08 4.68
C ASP A 95 -20.99 -0.06 6.16
N SER A 96 -22.28 -0.13 6.42
CA SER A 96 -22.84 -0.11 7.77
C SER A 96 -22.25 -1.15 8.74
N GLN A 97 -21.61 -2.23 8.25
CA GLN A 97 -21.07 -3.31 9.07
C GLN A 97 -19.57 -3.20 9.35
N ASN A 98 -18.87 -2.29 8.68
CA ASN A 98 -17.41 -2.22 8.75
C ASN A 98 -16.87 -0.86 9.21
N HIS A 99 -17.74 0.12 9.45
CA HIS A 99 -17.36 1.37 10.09
C HIS A 99 -18.43 1.96 10.99
N ILE A 100 -17.99 2.82 11.89
CA ILE A 100 -18.83 3.67 12.73
C ILE A 100 -18.24 5.08 12.79
N VAL A 101 -19.11 6.07 12.90
CA VAL A 101 -18.73 7.47 13.06
C VAL A 101 -18.65 7.81 14.55
N ILE A 102 -17.58 8.45 14.98
CA ILE A 102 -17.39 8.95 16.34
C ILE A 102 -17.81 10.42 16.38
N THR A 103 -18.68 10.77 17.32
CA THR A 103 -19.20 12.12 17.49
C THR A 103 -19.06 12.60 18.94
N GLY A 104 -19.47 13.84 19.22
CA GLY A 104 -19.35 14.45 20.54
C GLY A 104 -18.07 15.27 20.70
N THR A 105 -17.61 15.44 21.95
CA THR A 105 -16.40 16.23 22.24
C THR A 105 -15.18 15.32 22.25
N ILE A 106 -14.46 15.29 21.14
CA ILE A 106 -13.30 14.41 20.95
C ILE A 106 -12.01 15.20 21.28
N PRO A 107 -11.13 14.70 22.17
CA PRO A 107 -9.91 15.41 22.55
C PRO A 107 -8.89 15.41 21.41
N GLU A 108 -8.15 16.52 21.25
CA GLU A 108 -7.10 16.65 20.21
C GLU A 108 -6.04 15.55 20.31
N SER A 109 -5.73 15.08 21.53
CA SER A 109 -4.80 13.99 21.79
C SER A 109 -5.19 12.67 21.13
N MET A 110 -6.47 12.48 20.79
CA MET A 110 -6.91 11.29 20.04
C MET A 110 -6.34 11.31 18.62
N GLY A 111 -6.04 12.49 18.07
CA GLY A 111 -5.41 12.67 16.76
C GLY A 111 -4.03 12.00 16.61
N GLU A 112 -3.29 11.81 17.71
CA GLU A 112 -2.00 11.10 17.71
C GLU A 112 -2.14 9.61 17.36
N TYR A 113 -3.36 9.07 17.44
CA TYR A 113 -3.64 7.65 17.21
C TYR A 113 -4.26 7.37 15.83
N ARG A 114 -4.22 8.33 14.89
CA ARG A 114 -4.68 8.09 13.52
C ARG A 114 -3.91 6.91 12.91
N GLY A 115 -4.63 5.98 12.29
CA GLY A 115 -4.08 4.74 11.74
C GLY A 115 -3.81 3.65 12.77
N TYR A 116 -3.93 3.91 14.07
CA TYR A 116 -3.79 2.88 15.10
C TYR A 116 -5.14 2.21 15.40
N GLU A 117 -5.07 0.92 15.72
CA GLU A 117 -6.19 0.24 16.36
C GLU A 117 -6.35 0.76 17.79
N ILE A 118 -7.51 1.32 18.08
CA ILE A 118 -7.84 1.85 19.39
C ILE A 118 -9.16 1.26 19.87
N ARG A 119 -9.36 1.31 21.19
CA ARG A 119 -10.65 1.07 21.80
C ARG A 119 -11.30 2.42 22.10
N VAL A 120 -12.52 2.62 21.62
CA VAL A 120 -13.32 3.81 21.96
C VAL A 120 -14.54 3.34 22.74
N LYS A 121 -14.78 3.95 23.90
CA LYS A 121 -15.97 3.76 24.71
C LYS A 121 -16.91 4.93 24.49
N GLY A 122 -18.19 4.64 24.33
CA GLY A 122 -19.20 5.65 24.08
C GLY A 122 -20.62 5.08 24.12
N ILE A 123 -21.60 5.95 23.95
CA ILE A 123 -23.01 5.54 23.76
C ILE A 123 -23.21 5.26 22.28
N PHE A 124 -23.69 4.06 21.95
CA PHE A 124 -23.96 3.69 20.56
C PHE A 124 -25.35 4.17 20.13
N ASP A 125 -25.42 4.76 18.94
CA ASP A 125 -26.65 5.27 18.32
C ASP A 125 -26.57 5.13 16.78
N VAL A 126 -27.54 5.70 16.06
CA VAL A 126 -27.59 5.71 14.60
C VAL A 126 -27.12 7.06 14.06
N PHE A 127 -26.03 7.06 13.29
CA PHE A 127 -25.51 8.28 12.66
C PHE A 127 -26.40 8.70 11.48
N ARG A 128 -26.76 7.73 10.63
CA ARG A 128 -27.62 7.97 9.47
C ARG A 128 -28.52 6.78 9.17
N GLU A 129 -29.83 6.97 9.32
CA GLU A 129 -30.83 5.91 9.07
C GLU A 129 -30.87 5.46 7.61
N SER A 130 -30.47 6.30 6.65
CA SER A 130 -30.59 5.99 5.22
C SER A 130 -29.63 4.91 4.72
N ASP A 131 -28.46 4.77 5.35
CA ASP A 131 -27.43 3.79 5.00
C ASP A 131 -27.07 2.85 6.16
N GLY A 132 -27.70 3.02 7.33
CA GLY A 132 -27.52 2.14 8.49
C GLY A 132 -26.21 2.39 9.24
N THR A 133 -25.54 3.51 8.99
CA THR A 133 -24.25 3.82 9.64
C THR A 133 -24.43 4.06 11.14
N GLY A 134 -23.64 3.36 11.95
CA GLY A 134 -23.61 3.52 13.40
C GLY A 134 -22.87 4.78 13.86
N GLU A 135 -23.35 5.35 14.95
CA GLU A 135 -22.72 6.45 15.69
C GLU A 135 -22.20 5.93 17.04
N LEU A 136 -21.03 6.41 17.44
CA LEU A 136 -20.52 6.23 18.79
C LEU A 136 -20.26 7.61 19.40
N VAL A 137 -21.16 8.04 20.28
CA VAL A 137 -21.01 9.30 21.02
C VAL A 137 -19.91 9.11 22.05
N PHE A 138 -18.79 9.81 21.83
CA PHE A 138 -17.54 9.62 22.53
C PHE A 138 -17.64 9.85 24.06
N ASP A 139 -17.06 8.94 24.84
CA ASP A 139 -16.85 9.08 26.30
C ASP A 139 -15.36 8.99 26.65
N SER A 140 -14.67 7.91 26.24
CA SER A 140 -13.24 7.72 26.50
C SER A 140 -12.58 6.83 25.46
N TYR A 141 -11.24 6.80 25.43
CA TYR A 141 -10.48 5.90 24.57
C TYR A 141 -9.31 5.26 25.32
N PHE A 142 -8.92 4.07 24.88
CA PHE A 142 -7.75 3.36 25.36
C PHE A 142 -6.92 2.91 24.17
N LYS A 143 -5.59 3.08 24.27
CA LYS A 143 -4.65 2.57 23.27
C LYS A 143 -4.72 1.03 23.24
N GLY A 144 -4.99 0.46 22.06
CA GLY A 144 -4.77 -0.97 21.81
C GLY A 144 -3.27 -1.28 21.87
N THR A 145 -2.88 -2.34 22.57
CA THR A 145 -1.48 -2.78 22.69
C THR A 145 -0.89 -3.37 21.39
N THR A 146 -1.66 -3.41 20.31
CA THR A 146 -1.26 -3.86 18.98
C THR A 146 -1.13 -2.65 18.05
N SER A 147 0.10 -2.37 17.63
CA SER A 147 0.37 -1.54 16.47
C SER A 147 0.58 -2.48 15.28
N ASP A 148 -0.24 -2.36 14.24
CA ASP A 148 0.25 -2.70 12.90
C ASP A 148 1.12 -1.52 12.46
N THR A 149 2.42 -1.63 12.72
CA THR A 149 3.43 -0.79 12.11
C THR A 149 3.73 -1.35 10.73
N TYR A 150 3.33 -0.62 9.69
CA TYR A 150 3.89 -0.79 8.36
C TYR A 150 5.32 -0.21 8.39
N PRO A 151 6.38 -0.99 8.08
CA PRO A 151 7.73 -0.44 7.98
C PRO A 151 7.76 0.58 6.82
N GLY A 152 8.17 1.82 7.11
CA GLY A 152 8.32 2.87 6.07
C GLY A 152 8.16 4.33 6.50
N VAL A 153 7.68 4.65 7.71
CA VAL A 153 7.50 6.05 8.14
C VAL A 153 8.55 6.42 9.18
N TYR A 154 9.66 7.00 8.74
CA TYR A 154 10.71 7.52 9.64
C TYR A 154 10.25 8.81 10.34
N THR A 155 10.49 8.89 11.65
CA THR A 155 10.52 10.14 12.39
C THR A 155 11.94 10.70 12.40
N ASP A 156 12.15 11.85 11.77
CA ASP A 156 13.44 12.54 11.78
C ASP A 156 13.78 13.13 13.16
N ALA A 157 15.01 12.91 13.60
CA ALA A 157 15.57 13.56 14.78
C ALA A 157 16.06 14.97 14.44
N ILE A 158 15.49 15.98 15.11
CA ILE A 158 15.90 17.39 14.95
C ILE A 158 17.28 17.60 15.58
N HIS A 159 18.28 17.92 14.76
CA HIS A 159 19.55 18.49 15.20
C HIS A 159 19.54 20.01 15.01
N ALA A 160 20.00 20.76 16.02
CA ALA A 160 20.07 22.21 15.97
C ALA A 160 21.12 22.68 14.94
N LEU A 161 20.70 23.56 14.02
CA LEU A 161 21.55 24.14 12.98
C LEU A 161 22.44 25.27 13.56
N PRO A 162 23.72 25.39 13.14
CA PRO A 162 24.56 26.52 13.50
C PRO A 162 24.18 27.78 12.72
N GLU A 163 24.42 28.94 13.33
CA GLU A 163 24.02 30.25 12.81
C GLU A 163 24.73 30.64 11.50
N SER A 164 23.89 30.98 10.52
CA SER A 164 24.11 31.82 9.33
C SER A 164 24.95 31.27 8.17
N ILE A 165 24.25 30.87 7.09
CA ILE A 165 24.76 30.75 5.71
C ILE A 165 23.71 31.39 4.77
N PRO A 166 24.10 32.04 3.64
CA PRO A 166 23.19 32.85 2.83
C PRO A 166 22.11 32.02 2.13
N PHE A 167 20.88 32.53 2.15
CA PHE A 167 19.70 31.95 1.51
C PHE A 167 19.72 32.20 0.00
N ASP A 168 19.83 31.12 -0.77
CA ASP A 168 19.00 30.86 -1.95
C ASP A 168 18.95 29.33 -2.11
N GLN A 169 17.74 28.77 -2.05
CA GLN A 169 17.40 27.34 -2.20
C GLN A 169 17.92 26.36 -1.14
N PHE A 170 17.45 26.52 0.10
CA PHE A 170 17.34 25.36 1.00
C PHE A 170 15.89 24.90 1.01
N ASP A 171 15.63 23.79 0.32
CA ASP A 171 14.54 22.92 0.71
C ASP A 171 14.88 22.34 2.10
N LEU A 172 14.04 22.59 3.11
CA LEU A 172 14.29 22.17 4.48
C LEU A 172 13.82 20.73 4.72
N THR A 173 12.97 20.19 3.84
CA THR A 173 12.28 18.90 4.01
C THR A 173 12.06 18.27 2.66
N GLU A 174 12.61 17.08 2.43
CA GLU A 174 12.40 16.33 1.19
C GLU A 174 10.92 16.27 0.81
N THR A 175 10.59 16.68 -0.41
CA THR A 175 9.27 16.52 -0.99
C THR A 175 9.30 15.42 -2.06
N LYS A 176 8.32 14.52 -2.01
CA LYS A 176 8.16 13.44 -2.99
C LYS A 176 7.15 13.85 -4.06
N TYR A 177 7.58 13.85 -5.31
CA TYR A 177 6.74 14.14 -6.48
C TYR A 177 6.59 12.91 -7.35
N ALA A 178 5.43 12.76 -7.99
CA ALA A 178 5.18 11.68 -8.93
C ALA A 178 4.47 12.16 -10.18
N VAL A 179 4.77 11.53 -11.32
CA VAL A 179 4.04 11.71 -12.58
C VAL A 179 3.61 10.33 -13.07
N LEU A 180 2.30 10.12 -13.14
CA LEU A 180 1.68 8.88 -13.60
C LEU A 180 1.03 9.13 -14.97
N TYR A 181 1.52 8.46 -16.02
CA TYR A 181 1.15 8.77 -17.39
C TYR A 181 0.55 7.59 -18.17
N SER A 182 -0.60 7.83 -18.81
CA SER A 182 -1.14 6.96 -19.86
C SER A 182 -1.87 7.73 -20.95
N GLY A 183 -1.45 7.54 -22.20
CA GLY A 183 -1.98 8.24 -23.37
C GLY A 183 -3.16 7.55 -24.07
N GLY A 184 -3.22 6.22 -24.11
CA GLY A 184 -4.37 5.47 -24.64
C GLY A 184 -4.62 5.54 -26.16
N ILE A 185 -3.95 6.41 -26.94
CA ILE A 185 -4.13 6.65 -28.39
C ILE A 185 -5.51 7.16 -28.80
N ASN A 186 -6.58 6.42 -28.50
CA ASN A 186 -7.98 6.72 -28.76
C ASN A 186 -8.87 5.75 -27.94
N VAL A 187 -10.20 5.93 -27.98
CA VAL A 187 -11.14 5.17 -27.14
C VAL A 187 -11.06 3.65 -27.33
N GLU A 188 -10.68 3.16 -28.51
CA GLU A 188 -10.58 1.72 -28.80
C GLU A 188 -9.25 1.10 -28.31
N LYS A 189 -8.28 1.96 -27.99
CA LYS A 189 -6.92 1.59 -27.62
C LYS A 189 -6.58 1.97 -26.18
N ALA A 190 -7.38 2.80 -25.53
CA ALA A 190 -7.31 3.06 -24.09
C ALA A 190 -7.84 1.85 -23.33
N TYR A 191 -7.01 0.83 -23.20
CA TYR A 191 -7.37 -0.38 -22.48
C TYR A 191 -7.49 -0.08 -20.99
N TYR A 192 -8.53 -0.62 -20.37
CA TYR A 192 -8.82 -0.41 -18.95
C TYR A 192 -7.67 -0.84 -18.02
N ARG A 193 -6.81 -1.76 -18.47
CA ARG A 193 -5.62 -2.15 -17.70
C ARG A 193 -4.66 -1.00 -17.41
N TYR A 194 -4.51 -0.06 -18.34
CA TYR A 194 -3.70 1.14 -18.11
C TYR A 194 -4.28 2.00 -16.98
N TRP A 195 -5.60 2.04 -16.84
CA TRP A 195 -6.23 2.76 -15.75
C TRP A 195 -6.02 2.05 -14.41
N ASN A 196 -6.19 0.72 -14.38
CA ASN A 196 -5.92 -0.07 -13.18
C ASN A 196 -4.48 0.10 -12.69
N ASP A 197 -3.51 0.08 -13.60
CA ASP A 197 -2.11 0.34 -13.28
C ASP A 197 -1.90 1.72 -12.61
N ILE A 198 -2.53 2.77 -13.16
CA ILE A 198 -2.47 4.14 -12.60
C ILE A 198 -3.09 4.20 -11.20
N ILE A 199 -4.30 3.66 -11.02
CA ILE A 199 -5.02 3.70 -9.73
C ILE A 199 -4.18 3.04 -8.63
N TYR A 200 -3.69 1.82 -8.90
CA TYR A 200 -2.98 1.04 -7.89
C TYR A 200 -1.64 1.68 -7.55
N MET A 201 -0.90 2.18 -8.56
CA MET A 201 0.34 2.89 -8.31
C MET A 201 0.10 4.21 -7.55
N TYR A 202 -0.95 4.96 -7.89
CA TYR A 202 -1.34 6.17 -7.16
C TYR A 202 -1.53 5.89 -5.66
N PHE A 203 -2.28 4.83 -5.31
CA PHE A 203 -2.48 4.46 -3.92
C PHE A 203 -1.20 3.98 -3.23
N ILE A 204 -0.36 3.21 -3.92
CA ILE A 204 0.94 2.78 -3.37
C ILE A 204 1.81 4.01 -3.06
N LEU A 205 1.86 5.01 -3.93
CA LEU A 205 2.60 6.24 -3.67
C LEU A 205 2.05 6.98 -2.44
N GLN A 206 0.74 7.08 -2.29
CA GLN A 206 0.15 7.68 -1.09
C GLN A 206 0.52 6.91 0.19
N MET A 207 0.54 5.58 0.15
CA MET A 207 1.00 4.74 1.27
C MET A 207 2.47 5.01 1.64
N HIS A 208 3.29 5.42 0.67
CA HIS A 208 4.71 5.76 0.84
C HIS A 208 4.96 7.26 1.06
N GLY A 209 3.92 8.02 1.40
CA GLY A 209 4.03 9.41 1.86
C GLY A 209 4.04 10.47 0.77
N TYR A 210 3.78 10.11 -0.50
CA TYR A 210 3.55 11.09 -1.55
C TYR A 210 2.22 11.81 -1.26
N GLN A 211 2.27 13.13 -1.21
CA GLN A 211 1.06 13.93 -1.03
C GLN A 211 0.28 13.98 -2.34
N ALA A 212 -1.06 13.93 -2.28
CA ALA A 212 -1.92 13.81 -3.45
C ALA A 212 -1.69 14.94 -4.47
N GLU A 213 -1.50 16.15 -3.96
CA GLU A 213 -1.18 17.38 -4.69
C GLU A 213 0.16 17.34 -5.44
N ASN A 214 1.06 16.41 -5.08
CA ASN A 214 2.35 16.22 -5.73
C ASN A 214 2.38 14.98 -6.64
N ILE A 215 1.24 14.30 -6.82
CA ILE A 215 1.09 13.17 -7.74
C ILE A 215 0.28 13.65 -8.95
N TYR A 216 0.98 13.94 -10.04
CA TYR A 216 0.39 14.41 -11.29
C TYR A 216 -0.08 13.22 -12.13
N VAL A 217 -1.39 13.02 -12.22
CA VAL A 217 -2.00 11.98 -13.06
C VAL A 217 -2.37 12.58 -14.41
N ILE A 218 -1.69 12.10 -15.45
CA ILE A 218 -1.86 12.56 -16.82
C ILE A 218 -2.42 11.41 -17.67
N TYR A 219 -3.73 11.44 -17.88
CA TYR A 219 -4.47 10.30 -18.41
C TYR A 219 -5.38 10.70 -19.57
N LYS A 220 -5.18 10.05 -20.72
CA LYS A 220 -6.14 9.97 -21.82
C LYS A 220 -6.74 11.35 -22.21
N ASP A 221 -8.05 11.51 -22.17
CA ASP A 221 -8.77 12.76 -22.45
C ASP A 221 -8.87 13.73 -21.26
N GLY A 222 -8.17 13.44 -20.16
CA GLY A 222 -8.21 14.23 -18.93
C GLY A 222 -9.39 13.87 -18.03
N ILE A 223 -10.02 12.70 -18.27
CA ILE A 223 -11.16 12.23 -17.52
C ILE A 223 -10.81 10.88 -16.90
N SER A 224 -10.97 10.77 -15.58
CA SER A 224 -10.83 9.52 -14.84
C SER A 224 -11.87 8.49 -15.29
N GLU A 225 -11.50 7.20 -15.31
CA GLU A 225 -12.49 6.14 -15.55
C GLU A 225 -13.31 5.83 -14.28
N ASP A 226 -12.89 6.36 -13.12
CA ASP A 226 -13.60 6.29 -11.84
C ASP A 226 -13.87 7.69 -11.26
N GLY A 227 -14.53 7.76 -10.10
CA GLY A 227 -14.86 9.03 -9.42
C GLY A 227 -13.92 9.44 -8.29
N TYR A 228 -12.79 8.77 -8.10
CA TYR A 228 -11.98 8.84 -6.88
C TYR A 228 -10.50 9.16 -7.14
N THR A 229 -9.91 8.63 -8.20
CA THR A 229 -8.53 8.93 -8.60
C THR A 229 -8.54 10.19 -9.46
N PRO A 230 -7.89 11.28 -9.02
CA PRO A 230 -7.87 12.51 -9.80
C PRO A 230 -7.13 12.28 -11.13
N VAL A 231 -7.54 13.02 -12.16
CA VAL A 231 -6.78 13.21 -13.39
C VAL A 231 -6.57 14.70 -13.54
N ASP A 232 -5.32 15.12 -13.45
CA ASP A 232 -4.95 16.55 -13.44
C ASP A 232 -4.91 17.12 -14.85
N HIS A 233 -4.44 16.32 -15.81
CA HIS A 233 -4.26 16.75 -17.19
C HIS A 233 -4.62 15.68 -18.21
N PRO A 234 -5.08 16.08 -19.41
CA PRO A 234 -5.17 15.16 -20.55
C PRO A 234 -3.78 14.78 -21.05
N ALA A 235 -3.62 13.58 -21.61
CA ALA A 235 -2.35 13.04 -22.06
C ALA A 235 -1.91 13.59 -23.43
N THR A 236 -1.35 14.80 -23.42
CA THR A 236 -0.87 15.53 -24.61
C THR A 236 0.55 16.05 -24.44
N HIS A 237 1.26 16.32 -25.54
CA HIS A 237 2.57 17.00 -25.51
C HIS A 237 2.53 18.28 -24.66
N THR A 238 1.50 19.12 -24.83
CA THR A 238 1.36 20.38 -24.08
C THR A 238 1.21 20.18 -22.58
N SER A 239 0.41 19.20 -22.15
CA SER A 239 0.25 18.88 -20.73
C SER A 239 1.57 18.43 -20.12
N LEU A 240 2.32 17.58 -20.83
CA LEU A 240 3.60 17.07 -20.35
C LEU A 240 4.66 18.16 -20.32
N ASP A 241 4.74 19.01 -21.35
CA ASP A 241 5.61 20.19 -21.35
C ASP A 241 5.31 21.14 -20.17
N THR A 242 4.03 21.26 -19.80
CA THR A 242 3.60 22.10 -18.66
C THR A 242 4.04 21.47 -17.34
N VAL A 243 3.61 20.23 -17.07
CA VAL A 243 3.91 19.54 -15.79
C VAL A 243 5.41 19.42 -15.57
N PHE A 244 6.18 19.00 -16.57
CA PHE A 244 7.63 18.89 -16.42
C PHE A 244 8.35 20.25 -16.36
N GLY A 245 7.76 21.30 -16.94
CA GLY A 245 8.24 22.67 -16.75
C GLY A 245 8.03 23.16 -15.32
N ASP A 246 6.84 22.95 -14.77
CA ASP A 246 6.49 23.31 -13.39
C ASP A 246 7.38 22.54 -12.40
N LEU A 247 7.54 21.22 -12.57
CA LEU A 247 8.43 20.40 -11.74
C LEU A 247 9.90 20.86 -11.82
N ALA A 248 10.38 21.29 -12.99
CA ALA A 248 11.75 21.79 -13.13
C ALA A 248 11.97 23.13 -12.40
N ASP A 249 10.93 23.95 -12.29
CA ASP A 249 10.96 25.22 -11.56
C ASP A 249 10.77 25.03 -10.04
N GLU A 250 9.99 24.03 -9.62
CA GLU A 250 9.61 23.79 -8.22
C GLU A 250 10.58 22.88 -7.46
N MET A 251 11.08 21.82 -8.09
CA MET A 251 11.87 20.78 -7.40
C MET A 251 13.31 21.23 -7.08
N GLY A 252 13.77 20.88 -5.88
CA GLY A 252 15.12 21.11 -5.40
C GLY A 252 15.92 19.83 -5.20
N SER A 253 17.23 19.98 -4.92
CA SER A 253 18.18 18.86 -4.83
C SER A 253 17.93 17.83 -3.72
N ARG A 254 16.93 18.05 -2.86
CA ARG A 254 16.52 17.11 -1.81
C ARG A 254 15.27 16.32 -2.18
N ASP A 255 14.49 16.81 -3.13
CA ASP A 255 13.24 16.22 -3.59
C ASP A 255 13.50 14.94 -4.38
N THR A 256 12.44 14.14 -4.55
CA THR A 256 12.49 12.92 -5.34
C THR A 256 11.38 12.92 -6.38
N LEU A 257 11.64 12.26 -7.51
CA LEU A 257 10.66 12.10 -8.58
C LEU A 257 10.40 10.61 -8.83
N PHE A 258 9.12 10.22 -8.82
CA PHE A 258 8.66 8.94 -9.34
C PHE A 258 7.96 9.15 -10.68
N PHE A 259 8.58 8.70 -11.78
CA PHE A 259 8.00 8.79 -13.11
C PHE A 259 7.55 7.41 -13.60
N TYR A 260 6.26 7.27 -13.87
CA TYR A 260 5.65 5.99 -14.20
C TYR A 260 4.79 6.09 -15.44
N THR A 261 5.00 5.19 -16.39
CA THR A 261 4.26 5.16 -17.65
C THR A 261 3.65 3.79 -17.90
N THR A 262 2.33 3.75 -18.10
CA THR A 262 1.57 2.54 -18.51
C THR A 262 0.73 2.86 -19.75
N ASN A 263 1.14 2.37 -20.92
CA ASN A 263 0.56 2.83 -22.18
C ASN A 263 0.96 1.97 -23.38
N HIS A 264 0.48 2.35 -24.57
CA HIS A 264 1.10 2.00 -25.84
C HIS A 264 2.43 2.71 -26.06
N GLY A 265 3.35 2.01 -26.70
CA GLY A 265 4.66 2.53 -27.09
C GLY A 265 5.20 1.86 -28.35
N GLY A 266 6.34 2.33 -28.79
CA GLY A 266 7.08 1.73 -29.88
C GLY A 266 8.40 2.45 -30.15
N SER A 267 9.05 2.12 -31.25
CA SER A 267 10.36 2.67 -31.60
C SER A 267 10.42 4.19 -31.76
N GLY A 268 9.27 4.85 -31.90
CA GLY A 268 9.10 6.31 -31.96
C GLY A 268 8.86 6.98 -30.60
N GLY A 269 8.51 6.23 -29.55
CA GLY A 269 8.27 6.75 -28.20
C GLY A 269 6.94 6.28 -27.59
N ILE A 270 6.41 7.06 -26.65
CA ILE A 270 5.19 6.75 -25.90
C ILE A 270 3.99 7.40 -26.57
N SER A 271 2.89 6.68 -26.72
CA SER A 271 1.68 7.22 -27.36
C SER A 271 1.05 8.36 -26.53
N VAL A 272 0.39 9.28 -27.19
CA VAL A 272 -0.45 10.35 -26.59
C VAL A 272 -1.92 10.09 -26.89
N TRP A 273 -2.84 10.87 -26.31
CA TRP A 273 -4.26 10.77 -26.60
C TRP A 273 -4.65 11.53 -27.88
N GLY A 274 -4.90 10.80 -28.95
CA GLY A 274 -5.66 11.28 -30.10
C GLY A 274 -7.17 11.22 -29.81
N PRO A 275 -7.97 12.19 -30.26
CA PRO A 275 -7.66 13.22 -31.26
C PRO A 275 -7.15 14.55 -30.67
N MET A 276 -6.96 14.63 -29.35
CA MET A 276 -6.50 15.86 -28.70
C MET A 276 -5.09 16.24 -29.14
N ASP A 277 -4.27 15.21 -29.38
CA ASP A 277 -2.88 15.35 -29.75
C ASP A 277 -2.60 14.69 -31.11
N ASN A 278 -2.38 15.53 -32.12
CA ASN A 278 -2.12 15.12 -33.51
C ASN A 278 -0.64 15.22 -33.89
N THR A 279 0.27 15.46 -32.95
CA THR A 279 1.70 15.63 -33.24
C THR A 279 2.49 14.32 -33.19
N GLY A 280 1.88 13.24 -32.70
CA GLY A 280 2.48 11.90 -32.63
C GLY A 280 2.97 11.55 -31.23
N ALA A 281 3.77 10.49 -31.11
CA ALA A 281 4.27 10.00 -29.82
C ALA A 281 5.20 11.01 -29.11
N LEU A 282 5.25 10.94 -27.78
CA LEU A 282 6.30 11.55 -26.96
C LEU A 282 7.61 10.83 -27.25
N THR A 283 8.56 11.52 -27.89
CA THR A 283 9.81 10.88 -28.31
C THR A 283 10.74 10.62 -27.12
N HIS A 284 11.62 9.62 -27.26
CA HIS A 284 12.63 9.29 -26.25
C HIS A 284 13.45 10.50 -25.78
N SER A 285 13.86 11.36 -26.72
CA SER A 285 14.62 12.57 -26.40
C SER A 285 13.79 13.64 -25.71
N GLN A 286 12.49 13.76 -26.01
CA GLN A 286 11.64 14.72 -25.29
C GLN A 286 11.52 14.33 -23.82
N VAL A 287 11.24 13.04 -23.55
CA VAL A 287 11.17 12.53 -22.19
C VAL A 287 12.51 12.68 -21.46
N GLY A 288 13.63 12.34 -22.11
CA GLY A 288 14.96 12.56 -21.56
C GLY A 288 15.23 14.02 -21.22
N ASN A 289 14.93 14.95 -22.13
CA ASN A 289 15.14 16.38 -21.90
C ASN A 289 14.30 16.93 -20.73
N TRP A 290 13.07 16.46 -20.56
CA TRP A 290 12.24 16.87 -19.42
C TRP A 290 12.85 16.40 -18.10
N LEU A 291 13.26 15.12 -18.01
CA LEU A 291 13.89 14.61 -16.80
C LEU A 291 15.26 15.26 -16.53
N ASP A 292 16.04 15.58 -17.56
CA ASP A 292 17.34 16.24 -17.42
C ASP A 292 17.22 17.70 -16.93
N ALA A 293 16.06 18.33 -17.10
CA ALA A 293 15.80 19.68 -16.62
C ALA A 293 15.48 19.75 -15.11
N ILE A 294 15.08 18.62 -14.50
CA ILE A 294 14.67 18.57 -13.09
C ILE A 294 15.89 18.42 -12.19
N THR A 295 15.99 19.30 -11.18
CA THR A 295 16.95 19.15 -10.08
C THR A 295 16.30 18.37 -8.95
N CYS A 296 16.84 17.20 -8.62
CA CYS A 296 16.34 16.36 -7.52
C CYS A 296 17.45 15.48 -6.94
N ARG A 297 17.20 14.88 -5.77
CA ARG A 297 18.12 13.92 -5.16
C ARG A 297 18.23 12.64 -5.98
N HIS A 298 17.09 12.06 -6.36
CA HIS A 298 17.03 10.88 -7.22
C HIS A 298 15.70 10.79 -7.97
N MET A 299 15.68 9.96 -9.01
CA MET A 299 14.47 9.60 -9.75
C MET A 299 14.29 8.09 -9.80
N ILE A 300 13.05 7.66 -9.64
CA ILE A 300 12.61 6.29 -9.91
C ILE A 300 11.77 6.34 -11.18
N ILE A 301 12.16 5.59 -12.20
CA ILE A 301 11.56 5.63 -13.53
C ILE A 301 11.08 4.22 -13.89
N VAL A 302 9.77 4.04 -14.05
CA VAL A 302 9.15 2.76 -14.37
C VAL A 302 8.37 2.87 -15.68
N MET A 303 8.69 2.03 -16.66
CA MET A 303 8.17 2.17 -18.02
C MET A 303 7.62 0.86 -18.57
N GLU A 304 6.30 0.76 -18.67
CA GLU A 304 5.59 -0.45 -19.07
C GLU A 304 5.47 -0.64 -20.58
N GLN A 305 5.36 0.43 -21.37
CA GLN A 305 5.00 0.36 -22.78
C GLN A 305 5.96 -0.46 -23.66
N CYS A 306 5.47 -0.96 -24.80
CA CYS A 306 6.32 -1.63 -25.81
C CYS A 306 7.55 -0.78 -26.16
N VAL A 307 8.70 -1.46 -26.35
CA VAL A 307 10.00 -0.84 -26.67
C VAL A 307 10.51 0.08 -25.55
N SER A 308 10.04 -0.09 -24.30
CA SER A 308 10.44 0.72 -23.15
C SER A 308 11.94 0.69 -22.88
N GLY A 309 12.62 -0.44 -23.07
CA GLY A 309 14.08 -0.57 -22.89
C GLY A 309 14.91 0.39 -23.75
N LYS A 310 14.35 0.91 -24.86
CA LYS A 310 15.03 1.91 -25.70
C LYS A 310 15.24 3.24 -24.98
N PHE A 311 14.37 3.58 -24.02
CA PHE A 311 14.48 4.79 -23.21
C PHE A 311 15.73 4.81 -22.35
N ILE A 312 16.27 3.66 -21.92
CA ILE A 312 17.44 3.59 -21.03
C ILE A 312 18.61 4.42 -21.60
N SER A 313 18.89 4.32 -22.90
CA SER A 313 19.97 5.10 -23.54
C SER A 313 19.77 6.63 -23.55
N TYR A 314 18.55 7.10 -23.29
CA TYR A 314 18.20 8.53 -23.21
C TYR A 314 17.99 9.00 -21.77
N LEU A 315 17.64 8.09 -20.85
CA LEU A 315 17.28 8.42 -19.49
C LEU A 315 18.39 8.12 -18.48
N SER A 316 19.36 7.25 -18.79
CA SER A 316 20.39 6.82 -17.85
C SER A 316 21.23 7.99 -17.33
N ALA A 317 21.31 8.12 -16.00
CA ALA A 317 22.11 9.10 -15.27
C ALA A 317 22.45 8.57 -13.86
N GLU A 318 23.41 9.20 -13.18
CA GLU A 318 23.93 8.72 -11.88
C GLU A 318 22.90 8.72 -10.74
N ASN A 319 21.84 9.53 -10.82
CA ASN A 319 20.81 9.65 -9.78
C ASN A 319 19.47 9.01 -10.18
N ARG A 320 19.46 8.09 -11.14
CA ARG A 320 18.23 7.50 -11.68
C ARG A 320 18.24 6.00 -11.57
N VAL A 321 17.15 5.43 -11.07
CA VAL A 321 16.83 4.00 -11.19
C VAL A 321 15.77 3.84 -12.27
N ILE A 322 16.08 3.09 -13.32
CA ILE A 322 15.23 2.90 -14.49
C ILE A 322 14.85 1.43 -14.60
N MET A 323 13.57 1.18 -14.74
CA MET A 323 12.96 -0.14 -14.87
C MET A 323 12.03 -0.12 -16.07
N THR A 324 12.19 -1.07 -16.98
CA THR A 324 11.40 -1.15 -18.21
C THR A 324 10.83 -2.55 -18.39
N ALA A 325 9.57 -2.69 -18.77
CA ALA A 325 8.90 -3.98 -18.96
C ALA A 325 9.51 -4.85 -20.06
N CYS A 326 10.16 -4.25 -21.06
CA CYS A 326 10.72 -5.02 -22.17
C CYS A 326 12.00 -4.41 -22.74
N ALA A 327 12.75 -5.21 -23.49
CA ALA A 327 13.94 -4.75 -24.20
C ALA A 327 13.62 -3.72 -25.29
N ASP A 328 14.66 -3.06 -25.82
CA ASP A 328 14.58 -2.01 -26.84
C ASP A 328 13.97 -2.41 -28.21
N ASN A 329 13.63 -3.68 -28.38
CA ASN A 329 13.10 -4.24 -29.62
C ASN A 329 11.95 -5.23 -29.39
N GLN A 330 11.35 -5.21 -28.20
CA GLN A 330 10.27 -6.10 -27.79
C GLN A 330 8.95 -5.35 -27.60
N ASN A 331 7.86 -6.10 -27.61
CA ASN A 331 6.58 -5.62 -27.08
C ASN A 331 6.54 -5.88 -25.59
N SER A 332 5.72 -5.09 -24.89
CA SER A 332 5.21 -5.46 -23.58
C SER A 332 3.78 -6.01 -23.67
N TYR A 333 3.30 -6.60 -22.59
CA TYR A 333 2.06 -7.34 -22.57
C TYR A 333 1.18 -7.05 -21.35
N GLY A 334 -0.12 -7.01 -21.61
CA GLY A 334 -1.13 -7.21 -20.58
C GLY A 334 -0.93 -8.55 -19.87
N ALA A 335 -1.25 -8.58 -18.58
CA ALA A 335 -1.25 -9.76 -17.76
C ALA A 335 -2.14 -10.86 -18.35
N ASP A 336 -1.79 -12.13 -18.12
CA ASP A 336 -2.52 -13.26 -18.71
C ASP A 336 -3.34 -14.08 -17.73
N THR A 337 -3.04 -14.06 -16.43
CA THR A 337 -3.84 -14.74 -15.41
C THR A 337 -4.37 -13.82 -14.32
N GLU A 338 -3.72 -12.69 -14.10
CA GLU A 338 -3.86 -11.80 -12.96
C GLU A 338 -5.03 -10.85 -13.14
N GLY A 339 -5.41 -10.54 -14.39
CA GLY A 339 -6.59 -9.76 -14.72
C GLY A 339 -6.28 -8.59 -15.65
N ALA A 340 -6.98 -7.47 -15.45
CA ALA A 340 -6.83 -6.30 -16.29
C ALA A 340 -5.71 -5.39 -15.77
N TRP A 341 -4.48 -5.87 -15.83
CA TRP A 341 -3.25 -5.10 -15.55
C TRP A 341 -2.24 -5.34 -16.67
N ASP A 342 -1.19 -4.53 -16.75
CA ASP A 342 0.00 -4.88 -17.52
C ASP A 342 0.97 -5.72 -16.67
N GLU A 343 1.61 -6.73 -17.28
CA GLU A 343 2.25 -7.84 -16.58
C GLU A 343 3.40 -7.38 -15.67
N PHE A 344 4.39 -6.71 -16.24
CA PHE A 344 5.57 -6.31 -15.48
C PHE A 344 5.21 -5.36 -14.34
N VAL A 345 4.44 -4.31 -14.62
CA VAL A 345 4.03 -3.35 -13.58
C VAL A 345 3.08 -3.94 -12.54
N TYR A 346 2.25 -4.94 -12.89
CA TYR A 346 1.45 -5.68 -11.89
C TYR A 346 2.36 -6.33 -10.85
N HIS A 347 3.35 -7.09 -11.28
CA HIS A 347 4.27 -7.77 -10.37
C HIS A 347 5.15 -6.79 -9.61
N PHE A 348 5.57 -5.69 -10.25
CA PHE A 348 6.30 -4.60 -9.58
C PHE A 348 5.49 -4.00 -8.43
N MET A 349 4.24 -3.59 -8.69
CA MET A 349 3.35 -3.03 -7.66
C MET A 349 3.09 -4.03 -6.53
N CYS A 350 2.86 -5.31 -6.86
CA CYS A 350 2.67 -6.37 -5.87
C CYS A 350 3.92 -6.60 -5.00
N GLY A 351 5.12 -6.51 -5.60
CA GLY A 351 6.40 -6.59 -4.90
C GLY A 351 6.56 -5.47 -3.86
N LEU A 352 6.19 -4.25 -4.21
CA LEU A 352 6.27 -3.08 -3.32
C LEU A 352 5.38 -3.21 -2.09
N VAL A 353 4.20 -3.82 -2.22
CA VAL A 353 3.23 -3.96 -1.12
C VAL A 353 3.24 -5.32 -0.44
N SER A 354 4.07 -6.27 -0.91
CA SER A 354 4.19 -7.64 -0.38
C SER A 354 2.89 -8.47 -0.41
N PHE A 355 1.93 -8.16 -1.29
CA PHE A 355 0.73 -8.98 -1.51
C PHE A 355 0.22 -8.89 -2.94
N SER A 356 -0.56 -9.89 -3.36
CA SER A 356 -1.14 -9.96 -4.70
C SER A 356 -2.51 -9.29 -4.75
N PHE A 357 -2.73 -8.42 -5.75
CA PHE A 357 -4.06 -7.81 -5.98
C PHE A 357 -5.07 -8.81 -6.56
N HIS A 358 -4.58 -9.84 -7.26
CA HIS A 358 -5.42 -10.89 -7.83
C HIS A 358 -5.82 -11.95 -6.78
N ASP A 359 -4.89 -12.34 -5.91
CA ASP A 359 -5.11 -13.35 -4.88
C ASP A 359 -4.70 -12.82 -3.49
N PRO A 360 -5.65 -12.30 -2.70
CA PRO A 360 -5.38 -11.73 -1.37
C PRO A 360 -4.80 -12.73 -0.36
N GLN A 361 -4.82 -14.03 -0.63
CA GLN A 361 -4.22 -15.05 0.24
C GLN A 361 -2.74 -15.27 -0.06
N LEU A 362 -2.25 -14.79 -1.22
CA LEU A 362 -0.87 -14.92 -1.62
C LEU A 362 -0.03 -13.77 -1.03
N THR A 363 0.82 -14.11 -0.07
CA THR A 363 1.89 -13.22 0.39
C THR A 363 3.03 -13.23 -0.62
N ILE A 364 3.52 -12.04 -0.96
CA ILE A 364 4.66 -11.84 -1.84
C ILE A 364 5.85 -11.41 -0.99
N ASN A 365 7.03 -11.95 -1.30
CA ASN A 365 8.27 -11.52 -0.66
C ASN A 365 9.27 -11.08 -1.74
N ALA A 366 9.40 -9.77 -1.90
CA ALA A 366 10.43 -9.17 -2.74
C ALA A 366 11.68 -8.73 -1.93
N ASP A 367 11.62 -8.75 -0.60
CA ASP A 367 12.76 -8.47 0.30
C ASP A 367 13.74 -9.66 0.24
N TYR A 368 14.71 -9.58 -0.66
CA TYR A 368 15.65 -10.65 -0.94
C TYR A 368 16.84 -10.63 0.01
N ASP A 369 17.22 -9.47 0.54
CA ASP A 369 18.32 -9.33 1.48
C ASP A 369 17.90 -9.40 2.97
N ASN A 370 16.59 -9.36 3.23
CA ASN A 370 15.93 -9.45 4.54
C ASN A 370 16.24 -8.25 5.46
N ASP A 371 16.42 -7.05 4.90
CA ASP A 371 16.59 -5.83 5.67
C ASP A 371 15.27 -5.20 6.16
N GLY A 372 14.13 -5.74 5.70
CA GLY A 372 12.78 -5.32 6.07
C GLY A 372 12.22 -4.19 5.21
N LEU A 373 12.91 -3.81 4.13
CA LEU A 373 12.50 -2.84 3.12
C LEU A 373 12.47 -3.50 1.74
N ILE A 374 11.83 -2.84 0.77
CA ILE A 374 11.83 -3.27 -0.63
C ILE A 374 12.53 -2.21 -1.46
N SER A 375 13.78 -2.47 -1.82
CA SER A 375 14.54 -1.59 -2.71
C SER A 375 13.99 -1.63 -4.14
N MET A 376 14.29 -0.61 -4.94
CA MET A 376 13.85 -0.59 -6.35
C MET A 376 14.48 -1.72 -7.17
N LYS A 377 15.70 -2.15 -6.83
CA LYS A 377 16.30 -3.31 -7.48
C LYS A 377 15.56 -4.60 -7.11
N GLU A 378 15.17 -4.77 -5.86
CA GLU A 378 14.39 -5.92 -5.40
C GLU A 378 13.01 -5.97 -6.06
N ALA A 379 12.30 -4.84 -6.08
CA ALA A 379 11.01 -4.71 -6.77
C ALA A 379 11.14 -5.07 -8.26
N PHE A 380 12.19 -4.58 -8.93
CA PHE A 380 12.48 -4.96 -10.32
C PHE A 380 12.75 -6.45 -10.47
N VAL A 381 13.64 -7.01 -9.65
CA VAL A 381 14.03 -8.42 -9.74
C VAL A 381 12.80 -9.30 -9.53
N TYR A 382 11.98 -9.01 -8.52
CA TYR A 382 10.74 -9.72 -8.27
C TYR A 382 9.80 -9.66 -9.47
N ALA A 383 9.56 -8.46 -10.01
CA ALA A 383 8.71 -8.28 -11.17
C ALA A 383 9.21 -9.09 -12.38
N ALA A 384 10.50 -8.94 -12.69
CA ALA A 384 11.11 -9.54 -13.87
C ALA A 384 11.25 -11.07 -13.80
N VAL A 385 11.34 -11.67 -12.61
CA VAL A 385 11.38 -13.14 -12.46
C VAL A 385 10.00 -13.77 -12.40
N THR A 386 8.98 -12.99 -12.02
CA THR A 386 7.59 -13.45 -11.89
C THR A 386 6.82 -13.27 -13.19
N ASP A 387 7.21 -12.29 -14.01
CA ASP A 387 6.72 -12.05 -15.36
C ASP A 387 6.70 -13.35 -16.18
N SER A 388 5.49 -13.71 -16.60
CA SER A 388 5.18 -14.93 -17.33
C SER A 388 5.07 -14.71 -18.84
N ARG A 389 5.13 -13.46 -19.29
CA ARG A 389 4.89 -13.05 -20.68
C ARG A 389 6.20 -13.07 -21.46
N ASN A 390 6.08 -13.06 -22.78
CA ASN A 390 7.25 -13.11 -23.66
C ASN A 390 7.87 -11.72 -23.87
N GLU A 391 8.25 -11.10 -22.76
CA GLU A 391 9.00 -9.84 -22.68
C GLU A 391 10.29 -10.06 -21.88
N THR A 392 11.14 -9.04 -21.83
CA THR A 392 12.41 -9.13 -21.11
C THR A 392 12.63 -7.82 -20.39
N PRO A 393 12.18 -7.72 -19.13
CA PRO A 393 12.37 -6.51 -18.36
C PRO A 393 13.85 -6.17 -18.21
N TRP A 394 14.16 -4.87 -18.30
CA TRP A 394 15.49 -4.33 -18.14
C TRP A 394 15.57 -3.31 -17.01
N TYR A 395 16.75 -3.25 -16.41
CA TYR A 395 17.11 -2.38 -15.31
C TYR A 395 18.35 -1.56 -15.64
N ASN A 396 18.42 -0.34 -15.13
CA ASN A 396 19.63 0.50 -15.17
C ASN A 396 19.63 1.47 -13.98
N ASP A 397 20.75 1.56 -13.27
CA ASP A 397 20.90 2.48 -12.14
C ASP A 397 22.32 3.06 -11.99
N ASN A 398 23.19 2.83 -12.97
CA ASN A 398 24.62 3.11 -12.88
C ASN A 398 25.10 4.15 -13.92
N GLY A 399 24.18 4.75 -14.67
CA GLY A 399 24.50 5.81 -15.65
C GLY A 399 25.19 5.34 -16.95
N ASP A 400 25.27 4.03 -17.23
CA ASP A 400 26.01 3.53 -18.40
C ASP A 400 25.20 3.41 -19.71
N GLY A 401 23.90 3.72 -19.66
CA GLY A 401 23.00 3.64 -20.81
C GLY A 401 22.66 2.21 -21.28
N GLN A 402 22.94 1.17 -20.49
CA GLN A 402 22.68 -0.23 -20.83
C GLN A 402 21.56 -0.84 -19.98
N GLY A 403 20.71 -1.66 -20.62
CA GLY A 403 19.69 -2.43 -19.93
C GLY A 403 20.22 -3.78 -19.44
N TYR A 404 19.91 -4.11 -18.19
CA TYR A 404 20.29 -5.35 -17.53
C TYR A 404 19.07 -6.21 -17.22
N THR A 405 19.09 -7.49 -17.58
CA THR A 405 18.05 -8.44 -17.15
C THR A 405 18.10 -8.68 -15.64
N ALA A 406 17.07 -9.29 -15.05
CA ALA A 406 17.05 -9.65 -13.62
C ALA A 406 18.33 -10.36 -13.16
N ALA A 407 18.78 -11.38 -13.89
CA ALA A 407 20.01 -12.09 -13.56
C ALA A 407 21.25 -11.18 -13.63
N GLN A 408 21.32 -10.29 -14.62
CA GLN A 408 22.44 -9.36 -14.72
C GLN A 408 22.39 -8.27 -13.65
N ALA A 409 21.20 -7.77 -13.29
CA ALA A 409 21.06 -6.83 -12.18
C ALA A 409 21.55 -7.45 -10.86
N VAL A 410 21.24 -8.72 -10.61
CA VAL A 410 21.71 -9.43 -9.41
C VAL A 410 23.21 -9.70 -9.43
N PHE A 411 23.77 -10.19 -10.54
CA PHE A 411 25.15 -10.70 -10.57
C PHE A 411 26.20 -9.72 -11.10
N ASN A 412 25.80 -8.73 -11.89
CA ASN A 412 26.71 -7.77 -12.53
C ASN A 412 26.69 -6.38 -11.87
N LEU A 413 25.70 -6.09 -11.01
CA LEU A 413 25.57 -4.84 -10.25
C LEU A 413 25.65 -5.14 -8.74
N PRO A 414 26.83 -5.50 -8.20
CA PRO A 414 26.99 -5.85 -6.78
C PRO A 414 26.89 -4.65 -5.82
N ASP A 415 27.10 -3.44 -6.32
CA ASP A 415 26.96 -2.17 -5.58
C ASP A 415 25.91 -1.30 -6.30
N SER A 416 24.70 -1.84 -6.48
CA SER A 416 23.64 -1.17 -7.23
C SER A 416 23.21 0.09 -6.50
N TYR A 417 23.10 1.21 -7.21
CA TYR A 417 22.54 2.43 -6.65
C TYR A 417 21.12 2.18 -6.13
N GLY A 418 20.30 1.42 -6.86
CA GLY A 418 18.93 1.14 -6.50
C GLY A 418 18.74 0.12 -5.37
N ASP A 419 19.81 -0.47 -4.81
CA ASP A 419 19.76 -1.22 -3.54
C ASP A 419 19.43 -0.26 -2.36
N GLY A 420 19.76 1.04 -2.49
CA GLY A 420 19.49 2.05 -1.46
C GLY A 420 18.33 3.00 -1.79
N ILE A 421 17.53 2.70 -2.81
CA ILE A 421 16.43 3.55 -3.27
C ILE A 421 15.10 2.86 -2.99
N PHE A 422 14.21 3.59 -2.32
CA PHE A 422 12.92 3.14 -1.83
C PHE A 422 11.84 4.16 -2.20
N LEU A 423 10.57 3.74 -2.16
CA LEU A 423 9.44 4.65 -2.40
C LEU A 423 9.29 5.73 -1.33
#